data_AF-A0A1E5L785-F1
#
_entry.id   AF-A0A1E5L785-F1
#
_cell.length_a   1.000
_cell.length_b   1.000
_cell.length_c   1.000
_cell.angle_alpha   90.00
_cell.angle_beta   90.00
_cell.angle_gamma   90.00
#
_symmetry.space_group_name_H-M   'P 1'
#
loop_
_entity.id
_entity.type
_entity.pdbx_description
1 polymer ?
#
loop_
_entity_poly.entity_id
_entity_poly.type
_entity_poly.pdbx_seq_one_letter_code
_entity_poly.pdbx_strand_id
1 'polypeptide(L)'
;MEWIDDEKLLEELGPYHTYYLKRNVYINPQDIIALSRELSPSKYERLKKIVNKEGWQNVHVTDFHLGFLPNGKLIVLSGGNHRSALSKEMKIPKVLASVVVLVFEKDMNESERKAINLASEKYFYFYRKSIQYSKIRNKTNNIVLEKTADIFIKAYSLWMDKLHNNAQKQIRQVIDRIGYQFLDTLEHD
;
A
#
# COMPACT_ATOMS: atom_id res chain seq x y z
N MET A 1 -16.41 -14.35 9.01
CA MET A 1 -16.31 -13.53 7.78
C MET A 1 -16.13 -14.52 6.64
N GLU A 2 -16.97 -14.46 5.63
CA GLU A 2 -16.75 -15.22 4.39
C GLU A 2 -15.55 -14.62 3.65
N TRP A 3 -14.67 -15.47 3.13
CA TRP A 3 -13.52 -14.98 2.36
C TRP A 3 -14.02 -14.46 1.02
N ILE A 4 -13.93 -13.14 0.83
CA ILE A 4 -14.08 -12.51 -0.48
C ILE A 4 -12.67 -12.27 -1.01
N ASP A 5 -12.41 -12.83 -2.17
CA ASP A 5 -11.16 -12.71 -2.90
C ASP A 5 -11.02 -11.28 -3.44
N ASP A 6 -9.99 -10.56 -2.99
CA ASP A 6 -9.77 -9.18 -3.41
C ASP A 6 -9.34 -9.09 -4.88
N GLU A 7 -8.68 -10.12 -5.42
CA GLU A 7 -8.23 -10.16 -6.82
C GLU A 7 -9.43 -10.06 -7.76
N LYS A 8 -10.47 -10.88 -7.52
CA LYS A 8 -11.72 -10.82 -8.30
C LYS A 8 -12.40 -9.46 -8.21
N LEU A 9 -12.44 -8.88 -7.01
CA LEU A 9 -13.03 -7.55 -6.80
C LEU A 9 -12.24 -6.47 -7.57
N LEU A 10 -10.91 -6.56 -7.55
CA LEU A 10 -10.04 -5.61 -8.24
C LEU A 10 -10.09 -5.78 -9.77
N GLU A 11 -10.21 -7.01 -10.27
CA GLU A 11 -10.42 -7.30 -11.69
C GLU A 11 -11.69 -6.63 -12.22
N GLU A 12 -12.81 -6.73 -11.49
CA GLU A 12 -14.07 -6.08 -11.85
C GLU A 12 -13.97 -4.55 -11.83
N LEU A 13 -13.20 -3.99 -10.90
CA LEU A 13 -13.05 -2.55 -10.76
C LEU A 13 -12.08 -1.94 -11.79
N GLY A 14 -11.15 -2.74 -12.30
CA GLY A 14 -10.20 -2.39 -13.35
C GLY A 14 -8.83 -1.89 -12.84
N PRO A 15 -7.95 -1.44 -13.74
CA PRO A 15 -6.63 -0.93 -13.39
C PRO A 15 -6.69 0.23 -12.41
N TYR A 16 -5.74 0.28 -11.47
CA TYR A 16 -5.68 1.31 -10.43
C TYR A 16 -4.26 1.73 -10.09
N HIS A 17 -4.16 2.91 -9.50
CA HIS A 17 -2.97 3.45 -8.88
C HIS A 17 -3.16 3.57 -7.37
N THR A 18 -2.05 3.51 -6.62
CA THR A 18 -2.05 3.68 -5.17
C THR A 18 -1.57 5.07 -4.77
N TYR A 19 -2.27 5.66 -3.81
CA TYR A 19 -1.84 6.87 -3.12
C TYR A 19 -1.55 6.54 -1.66
N TYR A 20 -0.32 6.80 -1.23
CA TYR A 20 0.07 6.54 0.15
C TYR A 20 -0.51 7.63 1.05
N LEU A 21 -1.49 7.25 1.85
CA LEU A 21 -2.15 8.18 2.75
C LEU A 21 -1.31 8.40 4.01
N LYS A 22 -1.28 7.39 4.88
CA LYS A 22 -0.62 7.47 6.19
C LYS A 22 -0.32 6.05 6.69
N ARG A 23 0.82 5.92 7.39
CA ARG A 23 1.17 4.70 8.13
C ARG A 23 0.64 4.83 9.55
N ASN A 24 0.25 3.71 10.15
CA ASN A 24 -0.25 3.65 11.53
C ASN A 24 -1.50 4.50 11.76
N VAL A 25 -2.55 4.21 10.97
CA VAL A 25 -3.86 4.85 11.12
C VAL A 25 -4.81 3.90 11.81
N TYR A 26 -5.63 4.42 12.72
CA TYR A 26 -6.74 3.66 13.28
C TYR A 26 -7.86 3.52 12.26
N ILE A 27 -8.25 2.29 11.97
CA ILE A 27 -9.38 1.96 11.11
C ILE A 27 -10.39 1.12 11.87
N ASN A 28 -11.65 1.18 11.44
CA ASN A 28 -12.67 0.25 11.87
C ASN A 28 -12.53 -1.05 11.07
N PRO A 29 -12.16 -2.19 11.69
CA PRO A 29 -11.97 -3.44 10.95
C PRO A 29 -13.27 -3.94 10.32
N GLN A 30 -14.44 -3.49 10.79
CA GLN A 30 -15.72 -3.88 10.21
C GLN A 30 -15.89 -3.40 8.76
N ASP A 31 -15.20 -2.33 8.36
CA ASP A 31 -15.23 -1.80 7.00
C ASP A 31 -14.36 -2.58 6.00
N ILE A 32 -13.60 -3.58 6.47
CA ILE A 32 -12.83 -4.48 5.60
C ILE A 32 -13.79 -5.48 4.94
N ILE A 33 -13.82 -5.54 3.61
CA ILE A 33 -14.76 -6.37 2.84
C ILE A 33 -14.10 -7.53 2.09
N ALA A 34 -12.80 -7.45 1.79
CA ALA A 34 -12.10 -8.49 1.04
C ALA A 34 -10.69 -8.75 1.59
N LEU A 35 -10.16 -9.95 1.33
CA LEU A 35 -8.87 -10.42 1.80
C LEU A 35 -7.96 -10.82 0.63
N SER A 36 -6.67 -10.52 0.76
CA SER A 36 -5.63 -10.79 -0.24
C SER A 36 -5.32 -12.27 -0.50
N ARG A 37 -5.87 -13.17 0.34
CA ARG A 37 -5.71 -14.62 0.27
C ARG A 37 -6.55 -15.31 1.33
N GLU A 38 -6.74 -16.61 1.12
CA GLU A 38 -7.36 -17.50 2.10
C GLU A 38 -6.61 -17.53 3.45
N LEU A 39 -7.38 -17.73 4.51
CA LEU A 39 -6.89 -17.84 5.87
C LEU A 39 -6.31 -19.23 6.13
N SER A 40 -5.01 -19.30 6.44
CA SER A 40 -4.42 -20.50 7.05
C SER A 40 -5.04 -20.78 8.44
N PRO A 41 -5.70 -21.94 8.66
CA PRO A 41 -6.37 -22.24 9.94
C PRO A 41 -5.41 -22.26 11.13
N SER A 42 -4.23 -22.87 10.98
CA SER A 42 -3.23 -22.95 12.05
C SER A 42 -2.71 -21.58 12.48
N LYS A 43 -2.49 -20.67 11.53
CA LYS A 43 -2.09 -19.28 11.83
C LYS A 43 -3.23 -18.50 12.49
N TYR A 44 -4.47 -18.74 12.07
CA TYR A 44 -5.65 -18.13 12.66
C TYR A 44 -5.82 -18.53 14.12
N GLU A 45 -5.80 -19.83 14.41
CA GLU A 45 -5.95 -20.36 15.76
C GLU A 45 -4.82 -19.92 16.69
N ARG A 46 -3.57 -19.86 16.19
CA ARG A 46 -2.45 -19.33 16.96
C ARG A 46 -2.67 -17.86 17.32
N LEU A 47 -3.08 -17.04 16.36
CA LEU A 47 -3.35 -15.62 16.60
C LEU A 47 -4.50 -15.46 17.60
N LYS A 48 -5.59 -16.21 17.45
CA LYS A 48 -6.73 -16.21 18.38
C LYS A 48 -6.33 -16.56 19.80
N LYS A 49 -5.49 -17.57 20.00
CA LYS A 49 -4.95 -17.92 21.33
C LYS A 49 -4.14 -16.80 21.95
N ILE A 50 -3.28 -16.13 21.18
CA ILE A 50 -2.49 -14.99 21.66
C ILE A 50 -3.41 -13.85 22.07
N VAL A 51 -4.35 -13.46 21.21
CA VAL A 51 -5.28 -12.35 21.48
C VAL A 51 -6.20 -12.65 22.67
N ASN A 52 -6.65 -13.90 22.84
CA ASN A 52 -7.44 -14.28 24.01
C ASN A 52 -6.64 -14.21 25.33
N LYS A 53 -5.32 -14.45 25.27
CA LYS A 53 -4.45 -14.44 26.45
C LYS A 53 -3.98 -13.02 26.81
N GLU A 54 -3.63 -12.22 25.80
CA GLU A 54 -2.89 -10.96 25.97
C GLU A 54 -3.69 -9.72 25.52
N GLY A 55 -4.92 -9.92 25.04
CA GLY A 55 -5.73 -8.89 24.41
C GLY A 55 -5.27 -8.56 22.99
N TRP A 56 -5.99 -7.64 22.35
CA TRP A 56 -5.59 -7.15 21.02
C TRP A 56 -4.39 -6.22 21.13
N GLN A 57 -3.29 -6.59 20.46
CA GLN A 57 -2.07 -5.80 20.42
C GLN A 57 -1.83 -5.29 19.00
N ASN A 58 -1.60 -3.99 18.83
CA ASN A 58 -1.27 -3.36 17.54
C ASN A 58 0.22 -3.55 17.18
N VAL A 59 0.69 -4.78 17.21
CA VAL A 59 2.07 -5.14 16.82
C VAL A 59 2.16 -5.32 15.31
N HIS A 60 3.33 -5.06 14.73
CA HIS A 60 3.61 -5.25 13.30
C HIS A 60 2.60 -4.56 12.36
N VAL A 61 2.27 -3.30 12.65
CA VAL A 61 1.29 -2.51 11.88
C VAL A 61 1.66 -2.38 10.39
N THR A 62 2.96 -2.36 10.10
CA THR A 62 3.50 -2.33 8.72
C THR A 62 3.06 -3.53 7.89
N ASP A 63 2.77 -4.65 8.54
CA ASP A 63 2.37 -5.89 7.87
C ASP A 63 0.84 -5.98 7.73
N PHE A 64 0.12 -4.90 8.07
CA PHE A 64 -1.33 -4.78 7.90
C PHE A 64 -1.61 -3.69 6.86
N HIS A 65 -1.52 -4.07 5.58
CA HIS A 65 -1.62 -3.14 4.46
C HIS A 65 -3.02 -3.20 3.84
N LEU A 66 -3.73 -2.09 3.90
CA LEU A 66 -5.11 -1.97 3.44
C LEU A 66 -5.22 -1.02 2.25
N GLY A 67 -6.09 -1.37 1.30
CA GLY A 67 -6.52 -0.52 0.20
C GLY A 67 -7.89 0.05 0.50
N PHE A 68 -8.02 1.38 0.40
CA PHE A 68 -9.28 2.08 0.55
C PHE A 68 -9.94 2.28 -0.81
N LEU A 69 -11.17 1.81 -0.92
CA LEU A 69 -11.99 1.88 -2.13
C LEU A 69 -12.83 3.16 -2.17
N PRO A 70 -13.21 3.63 -3.37
CA PRO A 70 -14.08 4.82 -3.53
C PRO A 70 -15.38 4.76 -2.73
N ASN A 71 -15.93 3.57 -2.49
CA ASN A 71 -17.20 3.37 -1.78
C ASN A 71 -17.09 3.40 -0.25
N GLY A 72 -15.93 3.78 0.33
CA GLY A 72 -15.76 3.81 1.78
C GLY A 72 -15.24 2.52 2.40
N LYS A 73 -15.10 1.44 1.62
CA LYS A 73 -14.71 0.13 2.13
C LYS A 73 -13.22 -0.14 2.00
N LEU A 74 -12.73 -1.06 2.82
CA LEU A 74 -11.33 -1.44 2.88
C LEU A 74 -11.16 -2.85 2.33
N ILE A 75 -10.02 -3.11 1.68
CA ILE A 75 -9.58 -4.45 1.29
C ILE A 75 -8.19 -4.68 1.83
N VAL A 76 -7.85 -5.93 2.14
CA VAL A 76 -6.48 -6.26 2.50
C VAL A 76 -5.68 -6.43 1.21
N LEU A 77 -4.67 -5.59 1.00
CA LEU A 77 -3.81 -5.70 -0.19
C LEU A 77 -2.66 -6.67 0.03
N SER A 78 -2.05 -6.62 1.22
CA SER A 78 -0.95 -7.50 1.58
C SER A 78 -0.75 -7.60 3.08
N GLY A 79 -0.31 -8.77 3.53
CA GLY A 79 -0.25 -9.07 4.96
C GLY A 79 -1.63 -9.04 5.60
N GLY A 80 -1.74 -8.93 6.93
CA GLY A 80 -2.99 -8.53 7.59
C GLY A 80 -4.22 -9.45 7.55
N ASN A 81 -4.31 -10.45 6.67
CA ASN A 81 -5.53 -11.25 6.44
C ASN A 81 -6.13 -11.86 7.72
N HIS A 82 -5.32 -12.61 8.48
CA HIS A 82 -5.73 -13.20 9.75
C HIS A 82 -6.16 -12.18 10.79
N ARG A 83 -5.45 -11.03 10.86
CA ARG A 83 -5.78 -9.93 11.77
C ARG A 83 -7.11 -9.28 11.38
N SER A 84 -7.36 -9.12 10.09
CA SER A 84 -8.63 -8.58 9.57
C SER A 84 -9.79 -9.48 9.96
N ALA A 85 -9.68 -10.78 9.68
CA ALA A 85 -10.71 -11.75 10.02
C ALA A 85 -10.97 -11.81 11.54
N LEU A 86 -9.90 -11.89 12.35
CA LEU A 86 -10.04 -12.00 13.80
C LEU A 86 -10.55 -10.72 14.45
N SER A 87 -10.05 -9.54 14.05
CA SER A 87 -10.55 -8.27 14.57
C SER A 87 -12.03 -8.06 14.27
N LYS A 88 -12.50 -8.54 13.10
CA LYS A 88 -13.92 -8.55 12.78
C LYS A 88 -14.71 -9.51 13.66
N GLU A 89 -14.26 -10.76 13.80
CA GLU A 89 -14.90 -11.77 14.65
C GLU A 89 -15.05 -11.28 16.09
N MET A 90 -13.98 -10.71 16.65
CA MET A 90 -13.94 -10.21 18.02
C MET A 90 -14.55 -8.82 18.21
N LYS A 91 -15.10 -8.22 17.14
CA LYS A 91 -15.69 -6.87 17.16
C LYS A 91 -14.76 -5.81 17.76
N ILE A 92 -13.47 -5.88 17.44
CA ILE A 92 -12.49 -4.88 17.87
C ILE A 92 -12.91 -3.53 17.25
N PRO A 93 -13.04 -2.44 18.04
CA PRO A 93 -13.60 -1.19 17.53
C PRO A 93 -12.66 -0.44 16.59
N LYS A 94 -11.36 -0.47 16.87
CA LYS A 94 -10.32 0.17 16.05
C LYS A 94 -9.04 -0.66 16.05
N VAL A 95 -8.36 -0.74 14.90
CA VAL A 95 -7.06 -1.40 14.74
C VAL A 95 -6.09 -0.48 13.99
N LEU A 96 -4.80 -0.55 14.29
CA LEU A 96 -3.80 0.19 13.53
C LEU A 96 -3.45 -0.56 12.23
N ALA A 97 -3.44 0.17 11.12
CA ALA A 97 -3.06 -0.34 9.80
C ALA A 97 -2.25 0.70 9.01
N SER A 98 -1.60 0.24 7.95
CA SER A 98 -1.08 1.10 6.89
C SER A 98 -2.10 1.14 5.77
N VAL A 99 -2.56 2.33 5.40
CA VAL A 99 -3.66 2.50 4.44
C VAL A 99 -3.17 3.25 3.21
N VAL A 100 -3.50 2.72 2.03
CA VAL A 100 -3.36 3.41 0.76
C VAL A 100 -4.73 3.61 0.13
N VAL A 101 -4.90 4.68 -0.63
CA VAL A 101 -6.10 4.91 -1.42
C VAL A 101 -5.92 4.28 -2.79
N LEU A 102 -6.94 3.54 -3.25
CA LEU A 102 -6.99 2.96 -4.59
C LEU A 102 -7.74 3.90 -5.52
N VAL A 103 -7.07 4.39 -6.55
CA VAL A 103 -7.63 5.31 -7.53
C VAL A 103 -7.68 4.61 -8.88
N PHE A 104 -8.88 4.33 -9.38
CA PHE A 104 -9.07 3.55 -10.59
C PHE A 104 -8.91 4.41 -11.83
N GLU A 105 -8.31 3.84 -12.89
CA GLU A 105 -8.06 4.57 -14.14
C GLU A 105 -9.36 5.03 -14.82
N LYS A 106 -10.48 4.34 -14.60
CA LYS A 106 -11.78 4.73 -15.13
C LYS A 106 -12.27 6.07 -14.57
N ASP A 107 -11.79 6.47 -13.39
CA ASP A 107 -12.14 7.72 -12.74
C ASP A 107 -11.23 8.89 -13.18
N MET A 108 -10.19 8.59 -13.98
CA MET A 108 -9.21 9.55 -14.50
C MET A 108 -9.56 10.00 -15.91
N ASN A 109 -9.31 11.28 -16.20
CA ASN A 109 -9.27 11.76 -17.58
C ASN A 109 -7.97 11.31 -18.28
N GLU A 110 -7.89 11.55 -19.59
CA GLU A 110 -6.75 11.09 -20.40
C GLU A 110 -5.41 11.73 -19.98
N SER A 111 -5.42 13.02 -19.62
CA SER A 111 -4.20 13.74 -19.26
C SER A 111 -3.66 13.30 -17.89
N GLU A 112 -4.55 13.10 -16.90
CA GLU A 112 -4.23 12.55 -15.58
C GLU A 112 -3.59 11.16 -15.72
N ARG A 113 -4.24 10.24 -16.44
CA ARG A 113 -3.75 8.89 -16.66
C ARG A 113 -2.38 8.88 -17.35
N LYS A 114 -2.21 9.65 -18.43
CA LYS A 114 -0.92 9.76 -19.13
C LYS A 114 0.21 10.26 -18.22
N ALA A 115 -0.09 11.26 -17.39
CA ALA A 115 0.92 11.84 -16.50
C ALA A 115 1.35 10.87 -15.38
N ILE A 116 0.39 10.15 -14.78
CA ILE A 116 0.66 9.14 -13.74
C ILE A 116 1.40 7.93 -14.33
N ASN A 117 1.00 7.45 -15.51
CA ASN A 117 1.67 6.33 -16.18
C ASN A 117 3.10 6.68 -16.56
N LEU A 118 3.33 7.85 -17.14
CA LEU A 118 4.68 8.31 -17.47
C LEU A 118 5.58 8.44 -16.24
N ALA A 119 5.03 8.91 -15.11
CA ALA A 119 5.79 9.00 -13.86
C ALA A 119 6.14 7.60 -13.32
N SER A 120 5.20 6.66 -13.39
CA SER A 120 5.39 5.26 -12.97
C SER A 120 6.44 4.55 -13.82
N GLU A 121 6.40 4.70 -15.15
CA GLU A 121 7.38 4.13 -16.07
C GLU A 121 8.81 4.64 -15.77
N LYS A 122 8.96 5.96 -15.58
CA LYS A 122 10.24 6.57 -15.22
C LYS A 122 10.73 6.11 -13.85
N TYR A 123 9.83 5.98 -12.87
CA TYR A 123 10.16 5.45 -11.55
C TYR A 123 10.74 4.02 -11.68
N PHE A 124 10.07 3.13 -12.40
CA PHE A 124 10.56 1.76 -12.61
C PHE A 124 11.88 1.71 -13.38
N TYR A 125 12.06 2.59 -14.36
CA TYR A 125 13.34 2.71 -15.07
C TYR A 125 14.49 3.03 -14.10
N PHE A 126 14.35 4.07 -13.26
CA PHE A 126 15.38 4.47 -12.31
C PHE A 126 15.59 3.45 -11.20
N TYR A 127 14.52 2.77 -10.75
CA TYR A 127 14.60 1.67 -9.80
C TYR A 127 15.42 0.50 -10.34
N ARG A 128 15.18 0.08 -11.59
CA ARG A 128 15.97 -0.98 -12.23
C ARG A 128 17.43 -0.57 -12.36
N LYS A 129 17.72 0.70 -12.68
CA LYS A 129 19.09 1.23 -12.73
C LYS A 129 19.75 1.22 -11.34
N SER A 130 19.07 1.66 -10.29
CA SER A 130 19.65 1.64 -8.93
C SER A 130 20.01 0.22 -8.48
N ILE A 131 19.16 -0.78 -8.77
CA ILE A 131 19.48 -2.20 -8.54
C ILE A 131 20.71 -2.63 -9.32
N GLN A 132 20.81 -2.26 -10.60
CA GLN A 132 21.96 -2.59 -11.44
C GLN A 132 23.26 -2.06 -10.82
N TYR A 133 23.29 -0.80 -10.38
CA TYR A 133 24.47 -0.21 -9.74
C TYR A 133 24.75 -0.80 -8.36
N SER A 134 23.73 -1.16 -7.59
CA SER A 134 23.92 -1.88 -6.31
C SER A 134 24.60 -3.23 -6.52
N LYS A 135 24.25 -3.95 -7.59
CA LYS A 135 24.94 -5.20 -7.96
C LYS A 135 26.40 -4.98 -8.34
N ILE A 136 26.73 -3.88 -9.05
CA ILE A 136 28.11 -3.52 -9.38
C ILE A 136 28.90 -3.21 -8.11
N ARG A 137 28.35 -2.36 -7.24
CA ARG A 137 28.93 -1.99 -5.94
C ARG A 137 29.29 -3.23 -5.11
N ASN A 138 28.37 -4.17 -4.99
CA ASN A 138 28.56 -5.36 -4.15
C ASN A 138 29.50 -6.41 -4.74
N LYS A 139 29.87 -6.32 -6.03
CA LYS A 139 30.69 -7.32 -6.73
C LYS A 139 32.08 -6.81 -7.12
N THR A 140 32.33 -5.52 -7.02
CA THR A 140 33.59 -4.92 -7.43
C THR A 140 34.55 -4.82 -6.26
N ASN A 141 35.82 -5.13 -6.49
CA ASN A 141 36.92 -4.82 -5.56
C ASN A 141 37.61 -3.48 -5.91
N ASN A 142 37.09 -2.76 -6.91
CA ASN A 142 37.64 -1.48 -7.35
C ASN A 142 36.90 -0.32 -6.68
N ILE A 143 37.62 0.40 -5.81
CA ILE A 143 37.09 1.51 -5.02
C ILE A 143 36.53 2.67 -5.86
N VAL A 144 37.07 2.89 -7.07
CA VAL A 144 36.56 3.93 -7.98
C VAL A 144 35.20 3.52 -8.54
N LEU A 145 35.05 2.25 -8.92
CA LEU A 145 33.77 1.72 -9.39
C LEU A 145 32.72 1.69 -8.28
N GLU A 146 33.12 1.37 -7.04
CA GLU A 146 32.23 1.42 -5.88
C GLU A 146 31.68 2.84 -5.64
N LYS A 147 32.57 3.84 -5.54
CA LYS A 147 32.19 5.25 -5.36
C LYS A 147 31.31 5.76 -6.51
N THR A 148 31.64 5.37 -7.74
CA THR A 148 30.84 5.74 -8.92
C THR A 148 29.44 5.14 -8.83
N ALA A 149 29.32 3.87 -8.44
CA ALA A 149 28.03 3.22 -8.25
C ALA A 149 27.20 3.89 -7.15
N ASP A 150 27.82 4.30 -6.04
CA ASP A 150 27.12 5.03 -4.96
C ASP A 150 26.57 6.38 -5.44
N ILE A 151 27.32 7.14 -6.23
CA ILE A 151 26.86 8.40 -6.82
C ILE A 151 25.62 8.15 -7.69
N PHE A 152 25.64 7.13 -8.54
CA PHE A 152 24.51 6.80 -9.40
C PHE A 152 23.29 6.33 -8.60
N ILE A 153 23.48 5.45 -7.61
CA ILE A 153 22.39 5.00 -6.72
C ILE A 153 21.73 6.21 -6.06
N LYS A 154 22.53 7.12 -5.50
CA LYS A 154 22.00 8.34 -4.85
C LYS A 154 21.26 9.24 -5.83
N ALA A 155 21.82 9.47 -7.02
CA ALA A 155 21.18 10.29 -8.05
C ALA A 155 19.83 9.69 -8.51
N TYR A 156 19.78 8.38 -8.75
CA TYR A 156 18.54 7.70 -9.12
C TYR A 156 17.52 7.72 -8.00
N SER A 157 17.92 7.56 -6.74
CA SER A 157 17.02 7.69 -5.60
C SER A 157 16.37 9.07 -5.54
N LEU A 158 17.16 10.15 -5.69
CA LEU A 158 16.62 11.51 -5.72
C LEU A 158 15.64 11.74 -6.88
N TRP A 159 15.92 11.17 -8.05
CA TRP A 159 15.02 11.26 -9.20
C TRP A 159 13.74 10.45 -9.00
N MET A 160 13.83 9.26 -8.42
CA MET A 160 12.68 8.44 -8.05
C MET A 160 11.79 9.18 -7.05
N ASP A 161 12.36 9.79 -6.01
CA ASP A 161 11.61 10.56 -5.01
C ASP A 161 10.87 11.73 -5.66
N LYS A 162 11.53 12.48 -6.55
CA LYS A 162 10.89 13.59 -7.27
C LYS A 162 9.75 13.13 -8.16
N LEU A 163 9.91 12.03 -8.88
CA LEU A 163 8.86 11.47 -9.74
C LEU A 163 7.70 10.93 -8.92
N HIS A 164 8.00 10.21 -7.85
CA HIS A 164 6.99 9.69 -6.93
C HIS A 164 6.17 10.83 -6.34
N ASN A 165 6.81 11.87 -5.82
CA ASN A 165 6.11 13.03 -5.25
C ASN A 165 5.23 13.75 -6.28
N ASN A 166 5.70 13.91 -7.52
CA ASN A 166 4.90 14.49 -8.59
C ASN A 166 3.68 13.62 -8.95
N ALA A 167 3.85 12.30 -9.02
CA ALA A 167 2.75 11.37 -9.27
C ALA A 167 1.73 11.40 -8.13
N GLN A 168 2.19 11.36 -6.88
CA GLN A 168 1.32 11.45 -5.70
C GLN A 168 0.54 12.77 -5.70
N LYS A 169 1.15 13.90 -6.08
CA LYS A 169 0.44 15.18 -6.22
C LYS A 169 -0.68 15.12 -7.26
N GLN A 170 -0.44 14.50 -8.41
CA GLN A 170 -1.48 14.33 -9.44
C GLN A 170 -2.59 13.40 -8.96
N ILE A 171 -2.24 12.29 -8.31
CA ILE A 171 -3.23 11.36 -7.76
C ILE A 171 -4.06 12.07 -6.67
N ARG A 172 -3.46 12.90 -5.81
CA ARG A 172 -4.21 13.70 -4.82
C ARG A 172 -5.23 14.62 -5.49
N GLN A 173 -4.87 15.30 -6.58
CA GLN A 173 -5.80 16.14 -7.35
C GLN A 173 -6.97 15.32 -7.91
N VAL A 174 -6.71 14.10 -8.38
CA VAL A 174 -7.77 13.18 -8.81
C VAL A 174 -8.68 12.84 -7.63
N ILE A 175 -8.11 12.46 -6.48
CA ILE A 175 -8.85 12.11 -5.27
C ILE A 175 -9.75 13.27 -4.81
N ASP A 176 -9.21 14.49 -4.75
CA ASP A 176 -9.94 15.69 -4.35
C ASP A 176 -11.10 15.99 -5.33
N ARG A 177 -10.87 15.79 -6.64
CA ARG A 177 -11.88 15.98 -7.69
C ARG A 177 -13.04 14.98 -7.60
N ILE A 178 -12.74 13.72 -7.33
CA ILE A 178 -13.74 12.64 -7.27
C ILE A 178 -14.39 12.52 -5.88
N GLY A 179 -13.88 13.24 -4.88
CA GLY A 179 -14.51 13.38 -3.57
C GLY A 179 -14.48 12.11 -2.73
N TYR A 180 -13.33 11.42 -2.64
CA TYR A 180 -13.23 10.28 -1.72
C TYR A 180 -13.48 10.75 -0.28
N GLN A 181 -14.56 10.25 0.31
CA GLN A 181 -15.12 10.66 1.62
C GLN A 181 -14.21 10.46 2.84
N PHE A 182 -12.97 9.97 2.66
CA PHE A 182 -12.12 9.45 3.73
C PHE A 182 -10.90 10.30 4.06
N LEU A 183 -10.48 11.20 3.17
CA LEU A 183 -9.37 12.10 3.48
C LEU A 183 -9.72 12.96 4.71
N ASP A 184 -10.96 13.45 4.77
CA ASP A 184 -11.43 14.32 5.84
C ASP A 184 -11.52 13.62 7.20
N THR A 185 -11.64 12.28 7.24
CA THR A 185 -11.83 11.52 8.49
C THR A 185 -10.52 11.02 9.11
N LEU A 186 -9.40 11.06 8.38
CA LEU A 186 -8.09 10.60 8.86
C LEU A 186 -7.05 11.71 9.09
N GLU A 187 -7.32 12.93 8.64
CA GLU A 187 -6.47 14.10 8.88
C GLU A 187 -6.67 14.71 10.29
N HIS A 188 -7.65 14.23 11.08
CA HIS A 188 -8.02 14.81 12.38
C HIS A 188 -7.79 13.96 13.64
N ASP A 189 -7.09 12.81 13.53
CA ASP A 189 -6.63 12.00 14.68
C ASP A 189 -5.09 12.10 14.87
#